data_AF-A0A929I3L7-F1
#
_entry.id   AF-A0A929I3L7-F1
#
_cell.length_a   1.000
_cell.length_b   1.000
_cell.length_c   1.000
_cell.angle_alpha   90.00
_cell.angle_beta   90.00
_cell.angle_gamma   90.00
#
_symmetry.space_group_name_H-M   'P 1'
#
loop_
_entity.id
_entity.type
_entity.pdbx_description
1 polymer ?
#
loop_
_entity_poly.entity_id
_entity_poly.type
_entity_poly.pdbx_seq_one_letter_code
_entity_poly.pdbx_strand_id
1 'polypeptide(L)'
;HQYAALIRKDGIIAEKLAPKECLVPRVSVILNKVHPFAEEPDLTPEMLENKYMQLLESKPEFQQHLKIGDTFAYFMDLSKYFFLSHIIDKMHDPHTKISESISEYPNIMWDPMEFEAKYGPKNTQIYDRLQPLSASFENSVRAILQRNHVDFSIQEFQLRDWFLRCLSGGDLAAPELDVKAEITAELNALAKKLFLVPPGPVEAYRRMIQSYLTDRNLSLHKGQMSALITNIIDLLAWLKIKKVAIRDLKPDNLLVAGEPTKFPQFLESASQYSIGLIDVETAVSYGITAEEEIDQPQVGGTPSYATPSQLFTNEMIELVFDDLPTTLCLQDWYAAVGIIYKVVTGERLFAQAARALLELKNKIPNGFEEGREPAVILEEASLMYWQIAVAEFEEKIKEKAKTLKYISLIVSNDSKKMLTADISAAQKRLITSAKNIIESQTVFTSDKLKKSLLSATFTKINQLKTEFKSNKATLNFQPEQKEQARLVLEELEHLKRQSAHLTSVLNLLNNSVPKISSYHLLKVMFNIVLIHMSPEP
;
A
#
# COMPACT_ATOMS: atom_id res chain seq x y z
N HIS A 1 -22.53 28.12 11.87
CA HIS A 1 -21.81 27.67 13.07
C HIS A 1 -21.07 26.35 12.86
N GLN A 2 -21.71 25.25 12.42
CA GLN A 2 -21.03 23.96 12.22
C GLN A 2 -19.91 23.97 11.16
N TYR A 3 -20.13 24.63 10.01
CA TYR A 3 -19.12 24.78 8.94
C TYR A 3 -17.82 25.45 9.42
N ALA A 4 -17.94 26.57 10.14
CA ALA A 4 -16.81 27.29 10.70
C ALA A 4 -16.05 26.49 11.78
N ALA A 5 -16.77 25.70 12.58
CA ALA A 5 -16.17 24.86 13.60
C ALA A 5 -15.32 23.74 12.99
N LEU A 6 -15.78 23.13 11.89
CA LEU A 6 -15.03 22.08 11.17
C LEU A 6 -13.74 22.65 10.55
N ILE A 7 -13.81 23.80 9.88
CA ILE A 7 -12.61 24.49 9.34
C ILE A 7 -11.60 24.80 10.45
N ARG A 8 -12.07 25.30 11.61
CA ARG A 8 -11.19 25.59 12.76
C ARG A 8 -10.54 24.32 13.32
N LYS A 9 -11.29 23.22 13.44
CA LYS A 9 -10.77 21.92 13.91
C LYS A 9 -9.61 21.45 13.03
N ASP A 10 -9.80 21.46 11.71
CA ASP A 10 -8.75 21.04 10.76
C ASP A 10 -7.54 21.98 10.82
N GLY A 11 -7.79 23.29 10.98
CA GLY A 11 -6.74 24.30 11.19
C GLY A 11 -5.86 24.02 12.40
N ILE A 12 -6.46 23.64 13.55
CA ILE A 12 -5.71 23.30 14.78
C ILE A 12 -4.82 22.07 14.56
N ILE A 13 -5.33 21.05 13.85
CA ILE A 13 -4.52 19.88 13.49
C ILE A 13 -3.36 20.27 12.58
N ALA A 14 -3.63 21.09 11.54
CA ALA A 14 -2.60 21.57 10.63
C ALA A 14 -1.49 22.37 11.35
N GLU A 15 -1.86 23.27 12.26
CA GLU A 15 -0.92 24.03 13.09
C GLU A 15 -0.05 23.09 13.94
N LYS A 16 -0.66 22.09 14.57
CA LYS A 16 0.07 21.09 15.37
C LYS A 16 1.08 20.30 14.53
N LEU A 17 0.73 20.00 13.28
CA LEU A 17 1.56 19.24 12.34
C LEU A 17 2.66 20.07 11.68
N ALA A 18 2.63 21.40 11.79
CA ALA A 18 3.67 22.28 11.28
C ALA A 18 5.07 21.88 11.81
N PRO A 19 6.12 21.89 10.94
CA PRO A 19 6.15 22.55 9.63
C PRO A 19 5.81 21.63 8.44
N LYS A 20 5.28 20.42 8.65
CA LYS A 20 4.85 19.59 7.50
C LYS A 20 3.65 20.25 6.81
N GLU A 21 3.67 20.22 5.49
CA GLU A 21 2.58 20.75 4.67
C GLU A 21 1.28 19.99 4.96
N CYS A 22 0.23 20.74 5.29
CA CYS A 22 -1.09 20.22 5.57
C CYS A 22 -2.12 21.11 4.86
N LEU A 23 -2.74 20.60 3.80
CA LEU A 23 -3.80 21.29 3.09
C LEU A 23 -5.13 21.03 3.81
N VAL A 24 -5.72 22.10 4.33
CA VAL A 24 -7.01 22.09 5.01
C VAL A 24 -7.98 23.05 4.33
N PRO A 25 -9.29 22.79 4.37
CA PRO A 25 -10.28 23.73 3.87
C PRO A 25 -10.13 25.11 4.52
N ARG A 26 -10.23 26.16 3.70
CA ARG A 26 -10.12 27.55 4.15
C ARG A 26 -11.09 28.44 3.41
N VAL A 27 -11.76 29.36 4.11
CA VAL A 27 -12.68 30.32 3.49
C VAL A 27 -11.93 31.37 2.68
N SER A 28 -10.69 31.67 3.06
CA SER A 28 -9.81 32.63 2.38
C SER A 28 -9.56 32.28 0.91
N VAL A 29 -9.58 30.99 0.54
CA VAL A 29 -9.35 30.50 -0.84
C VAL A 29 -10.33 31.09 -1.86
N ILE A 30 -11.57 31.34 -1.44
CA ILE A 30 -12.60 31.94 -2.29
C ILE A 30 -12.78 33.42 -1.95
N LEU A 31 -12.82 33.77 -0.67
CA LEU A 31 -13.14 35.12 -0.26
C LEU A 31 -12.07 36.14 -0.68
N ASN A 32 -10.80 35.74 -0.83
CA ASN A 32 -9.78 36.65 -1.36
C ASN A 32 -9.97 37.03 -2.83
N LYS A 33 -10.69 36.22 -3.60
CA LYS A 33 -11.05 36.53 -4.99
C LYS A 33 -12.23 37.49 -5.08
N VAL A 34 -13.06 37.54 -4.05
CA VAL A 34 -14.29 38.35 -4.00
C VAL A 34 -14.09 39.66 -3.23
N HIS A 35 -13.31 39.62 -2.16
CA HIS A 35 -13.04 40.74 -1.26
C HIS A 35 -11.56 40.76 -0.83
N PRO A 36 -10.62 41.09 -1.74
CA PRO A 36 -9.21 41.13 -1.40
C PRO A 36 -8.92 42.22 -0.37
N PHE A 37 -8.11 41.90 0.64
CA PHE A 37 -7.60 42.88 1.60
C PHE A 37 -6.30 43.50 1.07
N ALA A 38 -6.16 44.83 1.18
CA ALA A 38 -4.95 45.53 0.71
C ALA A 38 -3.66 45.05 1.41
N GLU A 39 -3.77 44.63 2.66
CA GLU A 39 -2.69 44.12 3.50
C GLU A 39 -2.50 42.59 3.43
N GLU A 40 -3.20 41.90 2.52
CA GLU A 40 -3.06 40.44 2.31
C GLU A 40 -1.60 39.97 2.12
N PRO A 41 -0.72 40.69 1.36
CA PRO A 41 0.67 40.26 1.18
C PRO A 41 1.50 40.20 2.47
N ASP A 42 1.09 40.94 3.51
CA ASP A 42 1.82 41.06 4.78
C ASP A 42 1.27 40.12 5.87
N LEU A 43 0.18 39.39 5.60
CA LEU A 43 -0.48 38.51 6.56
C LEU A 43 -0.01 37.06 6.41
N THR A 44 0.14 36.37 7.54
CA THR A 44 0.30 34.91 7.52
C THR A 44 -1.01 34.26 7.05
N PRO A 45 -0.96 33.03 6.49
CA PRO A 45 -2.17 32.33 6.06
C PRO A 45 -3.22 32.19 7.18
N GLU A 46 -2.81 32.04 8.45
CA GLU A 46 -3.70 31.95 9.60
C GLU A 46 -4.34 33.30 9.97
N MET A 47 -3.56 34.37 9.95
CA MET A 47 -4.09 35.73 10.19
C MET A 47 -5.09 36.12 9.11
N LEU A 48 -4.79 35.78 7.85
CA LEU A 48 -5.68 36.01 6.72
C LEU A 48 -6.99 35.22 6.88
N GLU A 49 -6.91 33.94 7.25
CA GLU A 49 -8.08 33.10 7.50
C GLU A 49 -8.96 33.67 8.62
N ASN A 50 -8.37 34.04 9.76
CA ASN A 50 -9.10 34.65 10.88
C ASN A 50 -9.81 35.94 10.47
N LYS A 51 -9.19 36.76 9.63
CA LYS A 51 -9.77 37.99 9.14
C LYS A 51 -10.97 37.76 8.22
N TYR A 52 -10.89 36.77 7.33
CA TYR A 52 -12.03 36.39 6.51
C TYR A 52 -13.16 35.74 7.34
N MET A 53 -12.83 35.02 8.42
CA MET A 53 -13.83 34.52 9.36
C MET A 53 -14.57 35.67 10.07
N GLN A 54 -13.86 36.71 10.51
CA GLN A 54 -14.48 37.93 11.06
C GLN A 54 -15.34 38.69 10.02
N LEU A 55 -14.91 38.70 8.76
CA LEU A 55 -15.71 39.26 7.66
C LEU A 55 -17.04 38.51 7.51
N LEU A 56 -17.04 37.17 7.56
CA LEU A 56 -18.25 36.36 7.46
C LEU A 56 -19.21 36.53 8.65
N GLU A 57 -18.68 36.85 9.83
CA GLU A 57 -19.46 37.16 11.03
C GLU A 57 -20.12 38.54 10.94
N SER A 58 -19.38 39.53 10.43
CA SER A 58 -19.86 40.92 10.31
C SER A 58 -20.71 41.19 9.06
N LYS A 59 -20.50 40.43 7.99
CA LYS A 59 -21.16 40.58 6.69
C LYS A 59 -21.62 39.22 6.14
N PRO A 60 -22.78 38.71 6.62
CA PRO A 60 -23.28 37.40 6.26
C PRO A 60 -23.56 37.21 4.76
N GLU A 61 -23.75 38.30 4.00
CA GLU A 61 -23.94 38.25 2.55
C GLU A 61 -22.80 37.54 1.82
N PHE A 62 -21.56 37.58 2.35
CA PHE A 62 -20.43 36.89 1.73
C PHE A 62 -20.50 35.37 1.84
N GLN A 63 -21.34 34.83 2.74
CA GLN A 63 -21.52 33.38 2.88
C GLN A 63 -22.10 32.73 1.63
N GLN A 64 -22.81 33.48 0.77
CA GLN A 64 -23.35 32.95 -0.50
C GLN A 64 -22.25 32.44 -1.44
N HIS A 65 -21.05 33.02 -1.37
CA HIS A 65 -19.91 32.63 -2.21
C HIS A 65 -19.27 31.32 -1.76
N LEU A 66 -19.61 30.83 -0.57
CA LEU A 66 -19.13 29.56 -0.03
C LEU A 66 -20.14 28.43 -0.25
N LYS A 67 -21.16 28.63 -1.08
CA LYS A 67 -22.22 27.66 -1.35
C LYS A 67 -22.22 27.17 -2.79
N ILE A 68 -22.63 25.91 -2.99
CA ILE A 68 -22.99 25.33 -4.28
C ILE A 68 -24.45 24.90 -4.19
N GLY A 69 -25.34 25.64 -4.83
CA GLY A 69 -26.78 25.54 -4.55
C GLY A 69 -27.08 26.01 -3.13
N ASP A 70 -27.82 25.22 -2.36
CA ASP A 70 -28.21 25.56 -0.99
C ASP A 70 -27.24 25.06 0.10
N THR A 71 -26.17 24.36 -0.29
CA THR A 71 -25.22 23.74 0.64
C THR A 71 -23.88 24.46 0.67
N PHE A 72 -23.26 24.52 1.85
CA PHE A 72 -21.89 25.01 1.98
C PHE A 72 -20.90 24.01 1.38
N ALA A 73 -19.90 24.53 0.66
CA ALA A 73 -18.82 23.76 0.07
C ALA A 73 -17.48 24.09 0.75
N TYR A 74 -16.58 23.11 0.81
CA TYR A 74 -15.23 23.28 1.34
C TYR A 74 -14.26 23.52 0.18
N PHE A 75 -13.35 24.49 0.34
CA PHE A 75 -12.43 24.92 -0.72
C PHE A 75 -10.97 24.79 -0.26
N MET A 76 -10.13 24.26 -1.14
CA MET A 76 -8.70 24.04 -0.92
C MET A 76 -7.92 24.37 -2.19
N ASP A 77 -6.68 24.85 -2.06
CA ASP A 77 -5.77 25.05 -3.19
C ASP A 77 -4.89 23.82 -3.42
N LEU A 78 -5.21 23.04 -4.46
CA LEU A 78 -4.52 21.81 -4.82
C LEU A 78 -3.42 22.00 -5.87
N SER A 79 -3.19 23.23 -6.33
CA SER A 79 -2.33 23.49 -7.50
C SER A 79 -0.83 23.38 -7.23
N LYS A 80 -0.43 23.45 -5.95
CA LYS A 80 0.97 23.60 -5.54
C LYS A 80 1.75 22.29 -5.44
N TYR A 81 1.06 21.18 -5.10
CA TYR A 81 1.71 19.92 -4.73
C TYR A 81 1.18 18.74 -5.55
N PHE A 82 1.97 17.67 -5.62
CA PHE A 82 1.60 16.45 -6.34
C PHE A 82 0.96 15.44 -5.39
N PHE A 83 -0.07 14.73 -5.84
CA PHE A 83 -0.65 13.62 -5.09
C PHE A 83 0.22 12.37 -5.19
N LEU A 84 0.40 11.67 -4.07
CA LEU A 84 1.17 10.43 -4.03
C LEU A 84 0.53 9.35 -4.89
N SER A 85 -0.79 9.25 -4.95
CA SER A 85 -1.50 8.29 -5.82
C SER A 85 -1.09 8.44 -7.29
N HIS A 86 -1.10 9.66 -7.83
CA HIS A 86 -0.69 9.94 -9.20
C HIS A 86 0.78 9.58 -9.48
N ILE A 87 1.67 9.84 -8.52
CA ILE A 87 3.09 9.48 -8.65
C ILE A 87 3.26 7.95 -8.69
N ILE A 88 2.58 7.23 -7.80
CA ILE A 88 2.60 5.76 -7.77
C ILE A 88 2.06 5.19 -9.08
N ASP A 89 0.90 5.66 -9.53
CA ASP A 89 0.26 5.14 -10.74
C ASP A 89 1.14 5.41 -11.98
N LYS A 90 1.80 6.57 -12.07
CA LYS A 90 2.75 6.88 -13.15
C LYS A 90 4.02 6.01 -13.12
N MET A 91 4.53 5.66 -11.93
CA MET A 91 5.68 4.75 -11.81
C MET A 91 5.34 3.34 -12.32
N HIS A 92 4.09 2.90 -12.14
CA HIS A 92 3.65 1.53 -12.43
C HIS A 92 2.82 1.37 -13.72
N ASP A 93 2.50 2.44 -14.45
CA ASP A 93 1.68 2.38 -15.68
C ASP A 93 2.22 1.35 -16.70
N PRO A 94 1.47 0.26 -16.98
CA PRO A 94 1.91 -0.83 -17.85
C PRO A 94 1.39 -0.73 -19.30
N HIS A 95 0.34 0.06 -19.57
CA HIS A 95 -0.47 -0.13 -20.79
C HIS A 95 0.06 0.62 -22.02
N THR A 96 0.62 1.81 -21.85
CA THR A 96 1.38 2.53 -22.89
C THR A 96 2.71 1.82 -23.19
N LYS A 97 3.31 1.17 -22.20
CA LYS A 97 4.68 0.66 -22.29
C LYS A 97 4.85 -0.64 -23.09
N ILE A 98 3.85 -1.52 -23.20
CA ILE A 98 4.03 -2.78 -23.96
C ILE A 98 4.12 -2.50 -25.45
N SER A 99 3.18 -1.72 -26.02
CA SER A 99 3.22 -1.37 -27.44
C SER A 99 4.47 -0.56 -27.76
N GLU A 100 4.77 0.47 -26.95
CA GLU A 100 6.00 1.26 -27.08
C GLU A 100 7.25 0.38 -27.04
N SER A 101 7.35 -0.56 -26.09
CA SER A 101 8.51 -1.44 -25.96
C SER A 101 8.68 -2.43 -27.11
N ILE A 102 7.58 -2.88 -27.71
CA ILE A 102 7.62 -3.76 -28.89
C ILE A 102 8.10 -2.96 -30.12
N SER A 103 7.64 -1.71 -30.24
CA SER A 103 8.05 -0.81 -31.33
C SER A 103 9.43 -0.18 -31.16
N GLU A 104 9.94 -0.04 -29.93
CA GLU A 104 11.25 0.60 -29.62
C GLU A 104 12.43 -0.15 -30.26
N TYR A 105 12.31 -1.48 -30.44
CA TYR A 105 13.35 -2.33 -31.01
C TYR A 105 12.77 -3.25 -32.09
N PRO A 106 12.46 -2.71 -33.28
CA PRO A 106 11.68 -3.44 -34.28
C PRO A 106 12.42 -4.65 -34.84
N ASN A 107 13.75 -4.73 -34.77
CA ASN A 107 14.49 -5.86 -35.33
C ASN A 107 14.71 -7.02 -34.35
N ILE A 108 14.44 -6.83 -33.06
CA ILE A 108 14.80 -7.81 -32.03
C ILE A 108 14.09 -9.16 -32.19
N MET A 109 12.94 -9.17 -32.86
CA MET A 109 12.16 -10.37 -33.16
C MET A 109 12.76 -11.22 -34.28
N TRP A 110 13.74 -10.70 -35.01
CA TRP A 110 14.40 -11.36 -36.14
C TRP A 110 15.90 -11.58 -35.91
N ASP A 111 16.42 -11.18 -34.74
CA ASP A 111 17.80 -11.42 -34.34
C ASP A 111 17.83 -12.24 -33.03
N PRO A 112 18.21 -13.53 -33.07
CA PRO A 112 18.21 -14.39 -31.90
C PRO A 112 19.24 -13.93 -30.85
N MET A 113 20.37 -13.34 -31.27
CA MET A 113 21.42 -12.87 -30.37
C MET A 113 20.96 -11.61 -29.63
N GLU A 114 20.33 -10.65 -30.33
CA GLU A 114 19.76 -9.46 -29.68
C GLU A 114 18.58 -9.81 -28.76
N PHE A 115 17.74 -10.75 -29.17
CA PHE A 115 16.63 -11.23 -28.34
C PHE A 115 17.13 -11.86 -27.03
N GLU A 116 18.11 -12.76 -27.12
CA GLU A 116 18.73 -13.38 -25.96
C GLU A 116 19.45 -12.36 -25.09
N ALA A 117 20.17 -11.40 -25.69
CA ALA A 117 20.87 -10.36 -24.95
C ALA A 117 19.91 -9.46 -24.14
N LYS A 118 18.75 -9.11 -24.69
CA LYS A 118 17.77 -8.24 -24.01
C LYS A 118 16.89 -8.97 -23.02
N TYR A 119 16.33 -10.12 -23.41
CA TYR A 119 15.32 -10.83 -22.61
C TYR A 119 15.90 -12.01 -21.83
N GLY A 120 17.14 -12.41 -22.11
CA GLY A 120 17.88 -13.46 -21.41
C GLY A 120 17.67 -14.87 -21.98
N PRO A 121 18.61 -15.80 -21.72
CA PRO A 121 18.63 -17.16 -22.27
C PRO A 121 17.41 -18.00 -21.90
N LYS A 122 16.78 -17.72 -20.75
CA LYS A 122 15.58 -18.44 -20.28
C LYS A 122 14.35 -18.23 -21.19
N ASN A 123 14.38 -17.23 -22.07
CA ASN A 123 13.26 -16.84 -22.92
C ASN A 123 13.46 -17.21 -24.40
N THR A 124 14.57 -17.85 -24.77
CA THR A 124 14.85 -18.25 -26.17
C THR A 124 13.78 -19.16 -26.77
N GLN A 125 13.18 -20.04 -25.97
CA GLN A 125 12.06 -20.88 -26.42
C GLN A 125 10.83 -20.06 -26.86
N ILE A 126 10.64 -18.84 -26.35
CA ILE A 126 9.56 -17.95 -26.78
C ILE A 126 9.86 -17.42 -28.18
N TYR A 127 11.12 -17.04 -28.44
CA TYR A 127 11.59 -16.63 -29.76
C TYR A 127 11.33 -17.74 -30.80
N ASP A 128 11.77 -18.97 -30.51
CA ASP A 128 11.62 -20.11 -31.43
C ASP A 128 10.16 -20.38 -31.80
N ARG A 129 9.23 -20.18 -30.85
CA ARG A 129 7.79 -20.37 -31.09
C ARG A 129 7.15 -19.20 -31.83
N LEU A 130 7.75 -18.01 -31.84
CA LEU A 130 7.26 -16.85 -32.58
C LEU A 130 7.69 -16.88 -34.05
N GLN A 131 8.80 -17.53 -34.40
CA GLN A 131 9.28 -17.59 -35.79
C GLN A 131 8.26 -18.25 -36.76
N PRO A 132 7.65 -19.40 -36.45
CA PRO A 132 6.60 -19.97 -37.30
C PRO A 132 5.38 -19.07 -37.44
N LEU A 133 5.06 -18.30 -36.39
CA LEU A 133 3.94 -17.35 -36.43
C LEU A 133 4.26 -16.16 -37.35
N SER A 134 5.48 -15.60 -37.29
CA SER A 134 5.93 -14.54 -38.22
C SER A 134 5.86 -15.03 -39.65
N ALA A 135 6.43 -16.20 -39.94
CA ALA A 135 6.39 -16.79 -41.28
C ALA A 135 4.96 -17.03 -41.77
N SER A 136 4.07 -17.56 -40.90
CA SER A 136 2.66 -17.77 -41.25
C SER A 136 1.92 -16.47 -41.51
N PHE A 137 2.19 -15.42 -40.73
CA PHE A 137 1.60 -14.10 -40.91
C PHE A 137 2.05 -13.51 -42.26
N GLU A 138 3.35 -13.44 -42.51
CA GLU A 138 3.92 -12.91 -43.75
C GLU A 138 3.36 -13.61 -45.00
N ASN A 139 3.34 -14.96 -44.99
CA ASN A 139 2.80 -15.74 -46.11
C ASN A 139 1.30 -15.47 -46.34
N SER A 140 0.52 -15.36 -45.26
CA SER A 140 -0.93 -15.13 -45.35
C SER A 140 -1.25 -13.70 -45.82
N VAL A 141 -0.49 -12.71 -45.35
CA VAL A 141 -0.62 -11.31 -45.81
C VAL A 141 -0.29 -11.22 -47.30
N ARG A 142 0.82 -11.82 -47.74
CA ARG A 142 1.18 -11.85 -49.17
C ARG A 142 0.10 -12.54 -50.01
N ALA A 143 -0.49 -13.63 -49.54
CA ALA A 143 -1.57 -14.33 -50.25
C ALA A 143 -2.84 -13.48 -50.39
N ILE A 144 -3.24 -12.75 -49.34
CA ILE A 144 -4.40 -11.83 -49.38
C ILE A 144 -4.16 -10.73 -50.40
N LEU A 145 -2.96 -10.14 -50.43
CA LEU A 145 -2.62 -9.07 -51.35
C LEU A 145 -2.56 -9.53 -52.81
N GLN A 146 -1.99 -10.72 -53.07
CA GLN A 146 -1.99 -11.35 -54.39
C GLN A 146 -3.40 -11.52 -54.94
N ARG A 147 -4.29 -12.07 -54.12
CA ARG A 147 -5.67 -12.36 -54.52
C ARG A 147 -6.46 -11.09 -54.81
N ASN A 148 -6.09 -9.97 -54.18
CA ASN A 148 -6.73 -8.68 -54.37
C ASN A 148 -6.02 -7.80 -55.44
N HIS A 149 -5.08 -8.35 -56.21
CA HIS A 149 -4.35 -7.66 -57.29
C HIS A 149 -3.67 -6.35 -56.84
N VAL A 150 -3.16 -6.30 -55.60
CA VAL A 150 -2.35 -5.18 -55.11
C VAL A 150 -0.93 -5.34 -55.66
N ASP A 151 -0.44 -4.34 -56.39
CA ASP A 151 0.84 -4.39 -57.07
C ASP A 151 2.02 -4.42 -56.07
N PHE A 152 2.99 -5.30 -56.31
CA PHE A 152 3.97 -5.71 -55.31
C PHE A 152 5.12 -4.72 -55.16
N SER A 153 5.02 -3.83 -54.18
CA SER A 153 6.19 -3.11 -53.64
C SER A 153 6.28 -3.12 -52.12
N ILE A 154 5.57 -4.03 -51.44
CA ILE A 154 5.64 -4.12 -49.98
C ILE A 154 7.01 -4.64 -49.57
N GLN A 155 7.77 -3.77 -48.92
CA GLN A 155 9.09 -4.05 -48.41
C GLN A 155 8.99 -4.91 -47.15
N GLU A 156 10.05 -5.68 -46.87
CA GLU A 156 10.10 -6.55 -45.70
C GLU A 156 9.86 -5.78 -44.39
N PHE A 157 10.40 -4.56 -44.27
CA PHE A 157 10.21 -3.73 -43.08
C PHE A 157 8.74 -3.40 -42.79
N GLN A 158 7.90 -3.26 -43.82
CA GLN A 158 6.47 -2.94 -43.66
C GLN A 158 5.70 -4.15 -43.09
N LEU A 159 6.00 -5.36 -43.57
CA LEU A 159 5.40 -6.58 -43.02
C LEU A 159 5.81 -6.81 -41.57
N ARG A 160 7.07 -6.51 -41.24
CA ARG A 160 7.57 -6.58 -39.86
C ARG A 160 6.85 -5.59 -38.95
N ASP A 161 6.67 -4.34 -39.39
CA ASP A 161 5.95 -3.32 -38.62
C ASP A 161 4.48 -3.73 -38.36
N TRP A 162 3.79 -4.25 -39.39
CA TRP A 162 2.42 -4.76 -39.25
C TRP A 162 2.34 -5.94 -38.29
N PHE A 163 3.31 -6.85 -38.35
CA PHE A 163 3.41 -7.97 -37.41
C PHE A 163 3.56 -7.48 -35.96
N LEU A 164 4.47 -6.54 -35.71
CA LEU A 164 4.71 -5.99 -34.37
C LEU A 164 3.48 -5.28 -33.80
N ARG A 165 2.75 -4.54 -34.64
CA ARG A 165 1.50 -3.87 -34.25
C ARG A 165 0.40 -4.86 -33.89
N CYS A 166 0.22 -5.91 -34.68
CA CYS A 166 -0.72 -6.99 -34.33
C CYS A 166 -0.25 -7.75 -33.08
N LEU A 167 1.06 -7.95 -32.91
CA LEU A 167 1.67 -8.58 -31.74
C LEU A 167 1.44 -7.76 -30.46
N SER A 168 1.45 -6.43 -30.53
CA SER A 168 1.10 -5.57 -29.40
C SER A 168 -0.42 -5.49 -29.13
N GLY A 169 -1.25 -5.96 -30.07
CA GLY A 169 -2.70 -5.99 -29.97
C GLY A 169 -3.41 -4.82 -30.66
N GLY A 170 -2.68 -4.03 -31.46
CA GLY A 170 -3.25 -2.99 -32.30
C GLY A 170 -3.83 -3.54 -33.61
N ASP A 171 -4.83 -2.83 -34.15
CA ASP A 171 -5.36 -3.05 -35.50
C ASP A 171 -4.52 -2.27 -36.53
N LEU A 172 -4.46 -2.79 -37.76
CA LEU A 172 -3.86 -2.11 -38.91
C LEU A 172 -4.84 -1.08 -39.49
N ALA A 173 -4.37 0.12 -39.86
CA ALA A 173 -5.22 1.18 -40.40
C ALA A 173 -5.07 1.34 -41.92
N ALA A 174 -6.18 1.43 -42.65
CA ALA A 174 -6.18 1.55 -44.11
C ALA A 174 -5.30 2.69 -44.68
N PRO A 175 -5.25 3.89 -44.08
CA PRO A 175 -4.39 4.98 -44.57
C PRO A 175 -2.89 4.68 -44.46
N GLU A 176 -2.49 3.84 -43.50
CA GLU A 176 -1.09 3.45 -43.27
C GLU A 176 -0.64 2.34 -44.22
N LEU A 177 -1.60 1.55 -44.71
CA LEU A 177 -1.37 0.39 -45.57
C LEU A 177 -1.41 0.73 -47.06
N ASP A 178 -1.94 1.90 -47.44
CA ASP A 178 -2.24 2.30 -48.83
C ASP A 178 -3.10 1.23 -49.58
N VAL A 179 -4.06 0.63 -48.86
CA VAL A 179 -4.99 -0.37 -49.42
C VAL A 179 -6.44 -0.02 -49.09
N LYS A 180 -7.36 -0.63 -49.84
CA LYS A 180 -8.81 -0.45 -49.64
C LYS A 180 -9.26 -0.94 -48.26
N ALA A 181 -10.35 -0.37 -47.76
CA ALA A 181 -10.91 -0.69 -46.45
C ALA A 181 -11.29 -2.17 -46.30
N GLU A 182 -11.77 -2.80 -47.38
CA GLU A 182 -12.15 -4.21 -47.41
C GLU A 182 -10.93 -5.13 -47.20
N ILE A 183 -9.80 -4.79 -47.81
CA ILE A 183 -8.53 -5.52 -47.67
C ILE A 183 -7.99 -5.34 -46.24
N THR A 184 -8.07 -4.12 -45.70
CA THR A 184 -7.70 -3.82 -44.31
C THR A 184 -8.52 -4.64 -43.32
N ALA A 185 -9.83 -4.77 -43.52
CA ALA A 185 -10.71 -5.58 -42.69
C ALA A 185 -10.34 -7.06 -42.75
N GLU A 186 -9.98 -7.57 -43.93
CA GLU A 186 -9.53 -8.96 -44.11
C GLU A 186 -8.19 -9.23 -43.40
N LEU A 187 -7.23 -8.30 -43.50
CA LEU A 187 -5.94 -8.38 -42.80
C LEU A 187 -6.13 -8.35 -41.27
N ASN A 188 -7.01 -7.49 -40.76
CA ASN A 188 -7.33 -7.45 -39.33
C ASN A 188 -8.06 -8.72 -38.88
N ALA A 189 -8.92 -9.33 -39.70
CA ALA A 189 -9.54 -10.62 -39.39
C ALA A 189 -8.51 -11.75 -39.30
N LEU A 190 -7.52 -11.77 -40.22
CA LEU A 190 -6.38 -12.68 -40.16
C LEU A 190 -5.57 -12.48 -38.87
N ALA A 191 -5.23 -11.23 -38.53
CA ALA A 191 -4.51 -10.90 -37.30
C ALA A 191 -5.26 -11.37 -36.06
N LYS A 192 -6.58 -11.13 -35.97
CA LYS A 192 -7.39 -11.62 -34.86
C LYS A 192 -7.36 -13.15 -34.76
N LYS A 193 -7.44 -13.86 -35.89
CA LYS A 193 -7.35 -15.32 -35.92
C LYS A 193 -5.98 -15.85 -35.44
N LEU A 194 -4.89 -15.21 -35.87
CA LEU A 194 -3.53 -15.65 -35.56
C LEU A 194 -3.07 -15.23 -34.15
N PHE A 195 -3.56 -14.11 -33.62
CA PHE A 195 -3.03 -13.48 -32.40
C PHE A 195 -4.01 -13.47 -31.19
N LEU A 196 -5.32 -13.71 -31.36
CA LEU A 196 -6.32 -13.63 -30.26
C LEU A 196 -6.94 -14.96 -29.79
N VAL A 197 -6.77 -16.08 -30.50
CA VAL A 197 -7.34 -17.38 -30.08
C VAL A 197 -6.30 -18.15 -29.22
N PRO A 198 -6.57 -18.49 -27.94
CA PRO A 198 -5.51 -18.96 -27.03
C PRO A 198 -5.35 -20.50 -26.95
N PRO A 199 -4.22 -21.03 -26.41
CA PRO A 199 -3.02 -20.35 -25.89
C PRO A 199 -1.76 -20.66 -26.71
N GLY A 200 -1.03 -19.63 -27.13
CA GLY A 200 0.12 -19.75 -28.02
C GLY A 200 1.31 -18.86 -27.64
N PRO A 201 2.28 -18.71 -28.55
CA PRO A 201 3.50 -17.91 -28.36
C PRO A 201 3.26 -16.42 -28.11
N VAL A 202 2.17 -15.84 -28.61
CA VAL A 202 1.84 -14.41 -28.46
C VAL A 202 1.61 -14.03 -26.99
N GLU A 203 0.82 -14.82 -26.26
CA GLU A 203 0.55 -14.54 -24.84
C GLU A 203 1.79 -14.78 -23.97
N ALA A 204 2.60 -15.79 -24.31
CA ALA A 204 3.89 -16.01 -23.66
C ALA A 204 4.84 -14.82 -23.87
N TYR A 205 4.90 -14.30 -25.11
CA TYR A 205 5.68 -13.11 -25.43
C TYR A 205 5.19 -11.86 -24.70
N ARG A 206 3.88 -11.56 -24.73
CA ARG A 206 3.32 -10.41 -24.01
C ARG A 206 3.59 -10.48 -22.51
N ARG A 207 3.42 -11.65 -21.88
CA ARG A 207 3.78 -11.87 -20.48
C ARG A 207 5.27 -11.69 -20.21
N MET A 208 6.13 -12.16 -21.12
CA MET A 208 7.58 -11.95 -21.02
C MET A 208 7.93 -10.46 -21.08
N ILE A 209 7.40 -9.71 -22.07
CA ILE A 209 7.60 -8.26 -22.19
C ILE A 209 7.09 -7.54 -20.95
N GLN A 210 5.90 -7.89 -20.47
CA GLN A 210 5.34 -7.32 -19.24
C GLN A 210 6.27 -7.57 -18.04
N SER A 211 6.76 -8.80 -17.86
CA SER A 211 7.72 -9.12 -16.78
C SER A 211 9.04 -8.34 -16.93
N TYR A 212 9.55 -8.19 -18.16
CA TYR A 212 10.74 -7.41 -18.44
C TYR A 212 10.54 -5.93 -18.10
N LEU A 213 9.41 -5.36 -18.49
CA LEU A 213 9.06 -3.96 -18.20
C LEU A 213 8.87 -3.73 -16.71
N THR A 214 8.26 -4.66 -15.99
CA THR A 214 8.14 -4.60 -14.53
C THR A 214 9.53 -4.59 -13.87
N ASP A 215 10.43 -5.50 -14.26
CA ASP A 215 11.80 -5.55 -13.72
C ASP A 215 12.60 -4.28 -14.08
N ARG A 216 12.47 -3.77 -15.32
CA ARG A 216 13.11 -2.53 -15.79
C ARG A 216 12.59 -1.32 -15.01
N ASN A 217 11.27 -1.17 -14.86
CA ASN A 217 10.65 -0.07 -14.11
C ASN A 217 11.08 -0.11 -12.64
N LEU A 218 11.12 -1.30 -12.02
CA LEU A 218 11.60 -1.46 -10.64
C LEU A 218 13.05 -1.01 -10.49
N SER A 219 13.91 -1.35 -11.45
CA SER A 219 15.31 -0.92 -11.47
C SER A 219 15.44 0.59 -11.66
N LEU A 220 14.69 1.15 -12.61
CA LEU A 220 14.69 2.58 -12.94
C LEU A 220 14.20 3.45 -11.77
N HIS A 221 13.11 3.05 -11.13
CA HIS A 221 12.47 3.81 -10.06
C HIS A 221 12.93 3.40 -8.66
N LYS A 222 13.97 2.55 -8.54
CA LYS A 222 14.47 2.05 -7.26
C LYS A 222 14.76 3.15 -6.25
N GLY A 223 15.45 4.21 -6.68
CA GLY A 223 15.80 5.36 -5.84
C GLY A 223 14.56 6.10 -5.35
N GLN A 224 13.63 6.38 -6.28
CA GLN A 224 12.37 7.07 -5.99
C GLN A 224 11.50 6.28 -5.00
N MET A 225 11.34 4.97 -5.22
CA MET A 225 10.60 4.09 -4.30
C MET A 225 11.25 4.08 -2.90
N SER A 226 12.58 4.00 -2.83
CA SER A 226 13.30 4.04 -1.56
C SER A 226 13.05 5.36 -0.81
N ALA A 227 13.18 6.49 -1.50
CA ALA A 227 12.96 7.81 -0.94
C ALA A 227 11.50 8.02 -0.47
N LEU A 228 10.52 7.56 -1.26
CA LEU A 228 9.10 7.66 -0.90
C LEU A 228 8.79 6.88 0.37
N ILE A 229 9.32 5.66 0.49
CA ILE A 229 9.13 4.83 1.69
C ILE A 229 9.80 5.48 2.89
N THR A 230 11.01 6.02 2.76
CA THR A 230 11.67 6.78 3.84
C THR A 230 10.77 7.92 4.32
N ASN A 231 10.26 8.75 3.41
CA ASN A 231 9.42 9.88 3.78
C ASN A 231 8.03 9.49 4.34
N ILE A 232 7.48 8.32 3.97
CA ILE A 232 6.27 7.77 4.59
C ILE A 232 6.55 7.35 6.05
N ILE A 233 7.68 6.69 6.34
CA ILE A 233 8.03 6.33 7.72
C ILE A 233 8.37 7.58 8.54
N ASP A 234 9.05 8.56 7.95
CA ASP A 234 9.33 9.84 8.60
C ASP A 234 8.04 10.63 8.89
N LEU A 235 7.01 10.50 8.05
CA LEU A 235 5.67 11.01 8.37
C LEU A 235 5.09 10.32 9.61
N LEU A 236 5.11 8.99 9.70
CA LEU A 236 4.62 8.29 10.89
C LEU A 236 5.38 8.68 12.16
N ALA A 237 6.71 8.81 12.07
CA ALA A 237 7.54 9.27 13.18
C ALA A 237 7.14 10.68 13.62
N TRP A 238 6.90 11.57 12.65
CA TRP A 238 6.44 12.92 12.92
C TRP A 238 5.07 12.96 13.59
N LEU A 239 4.09 12.21 13.07
CA LEU A 239 2.75 12.09 13.64
C LEU A 239 2.81 11.64 15.10
N LYS A 240 3.67 10.65 15.40
CA LYS A 240 3.91 10.19 16.76
C LYS A 240 4.53 11.24 17.67
N ILE A 241 5.55 11.96 17.18
CA ILE A 241 6.17 13.07 17.92
C ILE A 241 5.14 14.16 18.25
N LYS A 242 4.28 14.49 17.27
CA LYS A 242 3.21 15.48 17.42
C LYS A 242 2.00 14.96 18.18
N LYS A 243 1.97 13.66 18.51
CA LYS A 243 0.85 12.99 19.17
C LYS A 243 -0.47 13.23 18.44
N VAL A 244 -0.46 12.97 17.13
CA VAL A 244 -1.62 13.05 16.23
C VAL A 244 -1.78 11.72 15.51
N ALA A 245 -3.01 11.23 15.42
CA ALA A 245 -3.38 10.12 14.55
C ALA A 245 -4.29 10.65 13.43
N ILE A 246 -4.05 10.29 12.18
CA ILE A 246 -4.80 10.80 11.01
C ILE A 246 -6.02 9.93 10.72
N ARG A 247 -5.91 8.62 10.87
CA ARG A 247 -6.96 7.60 10.74
C ARG A 247 -7.55 7.36 9.34
N ASP A 248 -7.26 8.20 8.35
CA ASP A 248 -7.62 7.94 6.94
C ASP A 248 -6.42 8.15 6.00
N LEU A 249 -5.23 7.66 6.41
CA LEU A 249 -4.07 7.64 5.53
C LEU A 249 -4.33 6.75 4.30
N LYS A 250 -4.20 7.35 3.12
CA LYS A 250 -4.24 6.67 1.82
C LYS A 250 -3.43 7.47 0.80
N PRO A 251 -3.02 6.89 -0.34
CA PRO A 251 -2.21 7.61 -1.33
C PRO A 251 -2.84 8.90 -1.84
N ASP A 252 -4.17 8.98 -1.89
CA ASP A 252 -4.91 10.16 -2.33
C ASP A 252 -4.93 11.29 -1.28
N ASN A 253 -4.72 10.95 0.00
CA ASN A 253 -4.66 11.92 1.11
C ASN A 253 -3.21 12.31 1.47
N LEU A 254 -2.25 11.91 0.63
CA LEU A 254 -0.84 12.23 0.79
C LEU A 254 -0.33 13.10 -0.35
N LEU A 255 0.34 14.19 0.02
CA LEU A 255 0.95 15.14 -0.90
C LEU A 255 2.46 14.96 -0.90
N VAL A 256 3.07 15.19 -2.05
CA VAL A 256 4.52 15.22 -2.20
C VAL A 256 4.95 16.68 -2.36
N ALA A 257 5.43 17.25 -1.26
CA ALA A 257 5.84 18.65 -1.15
C ALA A 257 7.35 18.77 -1.40
N GLY A 258 7.71 18.96 -2.67
CA GLY A 258 9.06 19.30 -3.14
C GLY A 258 9.01 20.51 -4.07
N GLU A 259 10.16 20.95 -4.58
CA GLU A 259 10.24 22.07 -5.52
C GLU A 259 9.63 21.68 -6.88
N PRO A 260 8.50 22.28 -7.32
CA PRO A 260 7.77 21.79 -8.51
C PRO A 260 8.58 21.84 -9.81
N THR A 261 9.50 22.80 -9.94
CA THR A 261 10.39 22.97 -11.11
C THR A 261 11.42 21.83 -11.23
N LYS A 262 11.66 21.06 -10.17
CA LYS A 262 12.59 19.93 -10.12
C LYS A 262 11.89 18.58 -10.21
N PHE A 263 10.61 18.56 -10.55
CA PHE A 263 9.88 17.30 -10.76
C PHE A 263 10.25 16.68 -12.12
N PRO A 264 10.52 15.36 -12.22
CA PRO A 264 10.45 14.35 -11.16
C PRO A 264 11.78 14.10 -10.41
N GLN A 265 12.86 14.83 -10.73
CA GLN A 265 14.21 14.57 -10.21
C GLN A 265 14.28 14.64 -8.68
N PHE A 266 13.53 15.55 -8.04
CA PHE A 266 13.55 15.66 -6.58
C PHE A 266 13.09 14.37 -5.87
N LEU A 267 12.33 13.50 -6.55
CA LEU A 267 11.86 12.23 -5.98
C LEU A 267 13.00 11.25 -5.68
N GLU A 268 14.18 11.44 -6.28
CA GLU A 268 15.33 10.55 -6.11
C GLU A 268 15.96 10.62 -4.72
N SER A 269 15.68 11.68 -3.94
CA SER A 269 16.22 11.86 -2.60
C SER A 269 15.14 12.24 -1.60
N ALA A 270 15.05 11.48 -0.50
CA ALA A 270 14.12 11.77 0.59
C ALA A 270 14.33 13.16 1.20
N SER A 271 15.53 13.73 1.12
CA SER A 271 15.84 15.06 1.67
C SER A 271 15.35 16.24 0.81
N GLN A 272 14.92 16.00 -0.44
CA GLN A 272 14.54 17.06 -1.37
C GLN A 272 13.03 17.35 -1.38
N TYR A 273 12.25 16.59 -0.62
CA TYR A 273 10.82 16.78 -0.47
C TYR A 273 10.35 16.21 0.87
N SER A 274 9.12 16.53 1.24
CA SER A 274 8.45 15.89 2.35
C SER A 274 7.10 15.34 1.90
N ILE A 275 6.59 14.36 2.65
CA ILE A 275 5.19 13.95 2.51
C ILE A 275 4.35 14.86 3.41
N GLY A 276 3.42 15.57 2.78
CA GLY A 276 2.38 16.37 3.40
C GLY A 276 1.04 15.63 3.42
N LEU A 277 0.05 16.26 4.06
CA LEU A 277 -1.29 15.72 4.27
C LEU A 277 -2.35 16.61 3.62
N ILE A 278 -3.45 15.98 3.25
CA ILE A 278 -4.72 16.62 2.96
C ILE A 278 -5.80 15.81 3.68
N ASP A 279 -6.98 16.39 3.87
CA ASP A 279 -8.16 15.67 4.37
C ASP A 279 -7.91 15.10 5.78
N VAL A 280 -7.66 16.00 6.73
CA VAL A 280 -7.36 15.68 8.14
C VAL A 280 -8.62 15.66 9.02
N GLU A 281 -9.81 15.55 8.43
CA GLU A 281 -11.09 15.61 9.14
C GLU A 281 -11.24 14.51 10.22
N THR A 282 -10.67 13.33 9.93
CA THR A 282 -10.66 12.16 10.82
C THR A 282 -9.52 12.21 11.84
N ALA A 283 -8.64 13.20 11.76
CA ALA A 283 -7.49 13.29 12.62
C ALA A 283 -7.87 13.64 14.07
N VAL A 284 -7.06 13.18 15.01
CA VAL A 284 -7.24 13.41 16.44
C VAL A 284 -5.90 13.64 17.12
N SER A 285 -5.90 14.59 18.06
CA SER A 285 -4.79 14.82 18.97
C SER A 285 -4.96 13.96 20.22
N TYR A 286 -3.99 13.11 20.52
CA TYR A 286 -3.94 12.34 21.77
C TYR A 286 -2.85 12.85 22.73
N GLY A 287 -2.22 13.97 22.39
CA GLY A 287 -1.20 14.62 23.20
C GLY A 287 -1.75 15.58 24.23
N ILE A 288 -2.73 15.12 24.98
CA ILE A 288 -3.50 15.91 25.95
C ILE A 288 -2.90 15.83 27.36
N THR A 289 -3.25 16.80 28.21
CA THR A 289 -2.87 16.80 29.62
C THR A 289 -3.70 15.78 30.43
N ALA A 290 -3.34 15.49 31.68
CA ALA A 290 -4.02 14.47 32.49
C ALA A 290 -5.51 14.76 32.79
N GLU A 291 -6.00 15.95 32.46
CA GLU A 291 -7.36 16.44 32.74
C GLU A 291 -8.25 16.48 31.48
N GLU A 292 -7.67 16.22 30.31
CA GLU A 292 -8.36 16.28 29.01
C GLU A 292 -8.58 14.85 28.48
N GLU A 293 -9.71 14.62 27.82
CA GLU A 293 -10.02 13.35 27.14
C GLU A 293 -9.71 13.43 25.64
N ILE A 294 -9.42 12.28 25.02
CA ILE A 294 -9.18 12.21 23.57
C ILE A 294 -10.53 12.35 22.87
N ASP A 295 -10.68 13.40 22.06
CA ASP A 295 -11.90 13.62 21.26
C ASP A 295 -12.26 12.37 20.45
N GLN A 296 -13.55 12.04 20.41
CA GLN A 296 -14.07 10.98 19.54
C GLN A 296 -13.87 11.37 18.07
N PRO A 297 -13.04 10.64 17.30
CA PRO A 297 -12.87 10.95 15.89
C PRO A 297 -14.08 10.44 15.10
N GLN A 298 -14.24 10.93 13.88
CA GLN A 298 -15.25 10.41 12.98
C GLN A 298 -15.04 8.91 12.76
N VAL A 299 -16.14 8.16 12.88
CA VAL A 299 -16.15 6.71 12.69
C VAL A 299 -16.19 6.40 11.21
N GLY A 300 -15.28 5.55 10.75
CA GLY A 300 -15.10 5.23 9.35
C GLY A 300 -13.64 5.32 8.90
N GLY A 301 -13.42 4.94 7.65
CA GLY A 301 -12.11 4.94 7.01
C GLY A 301 -12.20 4.26 5.65
N THR A 302 -11.19 4.50 4.82
CA THR A 302 -11.11 3.89 3.50
C THR A 302 -10.81 2.39 3.63
N PRO A 303 -11.68 1.46 3.15
CA PRO A 303 -11.59 0.05 3.52
C PRO A 303 -10.26 -0.65 3.24
N SER A 304 -9.53 -0.25 2.18
CA SER A 304 -8.21 -0.82 1.86
C SER A 304 -7.07 -0.38 2.79
N TYR A 305 -7.33 0.58 3.67
CA TYR A 305 -6.36 1.19 4.58
C TYR A 305 -6.89 1.30 6.02
N ALA A 306 -8.06 0.72 6.29
CA ALA A 306 -8.72 0.76 7.58
C ALA A 306 -8.81 -0.63 8.22
N THR A 307 -8.84 -0.64 9.54
CA THR A 307 -9.03 -1.76 10.46
C THR A 307 -10.43 -1.69 11.09
N PRO A 308 -10.92 -2.77 11.73
CA PRO A 308 -12.19 -2.76 12.44
C PRO A 308 -12.31 -1.67 13.48
N SER A 309 -11.23 -1.36 14.21
CA SER A 309 -11.24 -0.35 15.27
C SER A 309 -11.64 1.07 14.79
N GLN A 310 -11.50 1.40 13.51
CA GLN A 310 -12.00 2.67 12.96
C GLN A 310 -13.53 2.76 12.94
N LEU A 311 -14.25 1.65 13.12
CA LEU A 311 -15.71 1.55 13.12
C LEU A 311 -16.33 1.68 14.52
N PHE A 312 -15.52 1.89 15.56
CA PHE A 312 -15.97 1.90 16.96
C PHE A 312 -15.54 3.18 17.70
N THR A 313 -16.16 3.41 18.86
CA THR A 313 -15.87 4.57 19.73
C THR A 313 -14.58 4.38 20.51
N ASN A 314 -14.01 5.48 21.00
CA ASN A 314 -12.81 5.50 21.85
C ASN A 314 -13.00 4.62 23.10
N GLU A 315 -14.17 4.69 23.75
CA GLU A 315 -14.52 3.86 24.90
C GLU A 315 -14.43 2.36 24.59
N MET A 316 -14.98 1.93 23.45
CA MET A 316 -14.95 0.52 23.04
C MET A 316 -13.52 0.06 22.67
N ILE A 317 -12.77 0.94 21.99
CA ILE A 317 -11.37 0.67 21.64
C ILE A 317 -10.52 0.51 22.89
N GLU A 318 -10.71 1.39 23.89
CA GLU A 318 -9.98 1.33 25.15
C GLU A 318 -10.33 0.08 25.96
N LEU A 319 -11.61 -0.29 25.99
CA LEU A 319 -12.09 -1.49 26.67
C LEU A 319 -11.47 -2.79 26.11
N VAL A 320 -11.24 -2.87 24.80
CA VAL A 320 -10.73 -4.10 24.14
C VAL A 320 -9.21 -4.11 24.01
N PHE A 321 -8.55 -2.96 23.84
CA PHE A 321 -7.12 -2.89 23.53
C PHE A 321 -6.26 -2.22 24.63
N ASP A 322 -6.87 -1.74 25.72
CA ASP A 322 -6.27 -1.10 26.91
C ASP A 322 -5.45 0.19 26.69
N ASP A 323 -5.13 0.56 25.45
CA ASP A 323 -4.26 1.69 25.12
C ASP A 323 -4.75 2.38 23.85
N LEU A 324 -5.72 3.27 24.04
CA LEU A 324 -6.36 4.06 22.99
C LEU A 324 -5.34 4.87 22.16
N PRO A 325 -4.40 5.65 22.74
CA PRO A 325 -3.38 6.37 21.98
C PRO A 325 -2.59 5.48 21.01
N THR A 326 -2.12 4.32 21.50
CA THR A 326 -1.36 3.39 20.66
C THR A 326 -2.25 2.79 19.57
N THR A 327 -3.48 2.41 19.88
CA THR A 327 -4.40 1.86 18.88
C THR A 327 -4.68 2.86 17.76
N LEU A 328 -4.93 4.13 18.08
CA LEU A 328 -5.15 5.20 17.10
C LEU A 328 -3.91 5.39 16.21
N CYS A 329 -2.70 5.34 16.76
CA CYS A 329 -1.47 5.40 15.98
C CYS A 329 -1.29 4.21 15.05
N LEU A 330 -1.64 3.01 15.50
CA LEU A 330 -1.43 1.79 14.74
C LEU A 330 -2.42 1.63 13.58
N GLN A 331 -3.55 2.34 13.60
CA GLN A 331 -4.41 2.52 12.42
C GLN A 331 -3.63 3.17 11.26
N ASP A 332 -2.85 4.23 11.53
CA ASP A 332 -2.00 4.88 10.53
C ASP A 332 -0.86 3.97 10.05
N TRP A 333 -0.31 3.13 10.93
CA TRP A 333 0.70 2.16 10.55
C TRP A 333 0.14 1.07 9.63
N TYR A 334 -1.06 0.57 9.91
CA TYR A 334 -1.76 -0.39 9.05
C TYR A 334 -1.95 0.19 7.64
N ALA A 335 -2.43 1.43 7.55
CA ALA A 335 -2.56 2.15 6.30
C ALA A 335 -1.20 2.27 5.56
N ALA A 336 -0.16 2.69 6.28
CA ALA A 336 1.18 2.84 5.71
C ALA A 336 1.77 1.53 5.18
N VAL A 337 1.48 0.38 5.81
CA VAL A 337 1.84 -0.94 5.29
C VAL A 337 1.21 -1.17 3.91
N GLY A 338 -0.07 -0.85 3.74
CA GLY A 338 -0.75 -0.91 2.45
C GLY A 338 -0.17 0.05 1.41
N ILE A 339 0.16 1.28 1.81
CA ILE A 339 0.74 2.31 0.94
C ILE A 339 2.14 1.91 0.47
N ILE A 340 3.02 1.48 1.39
CA ILE A 340 4.41 1.07 1.07
C ILE A 340 4.41 -0.14 0.14
N TYR A 341 3.51 -1.10 0.35
CA TYR A 341 3.35 -2.21 -0.59
C TYR A 341 2.96 -1.69 -1.98
N LYS A 342 1.95 -0.81 -2.09
CA LYS A 342 1.53 -0.22 -3.38
C LYS A 342 2.66 0.59 -4.04
N VAL A 343 3.48 1.32 -3.28
CA VAL A 343 4.65 2.04 -3.80
C VAL A 343 5.61 1.08 -4.52
N VAL A 344 5.88 -0.09 -3.93
CA VAL A 344 6.85 -1.05 -4.49
C VAL A 344 6.27 -1.90 -5.61
N THR A 345 5.00 -2.30 -5.49
CA THR A 345 4.40 -3.33 -6.38
C THR A 345 3.41 -2.76 -7.38
N GLY A 346 2.88 -1.56 -7.15
CA GLY A 346 1.74 -1.00 -7.89
C GLY A 346 0.40 -1.62 -7.49
N GLU A 347 0.40 -2.66 -6.65
CA GLU A 347 -0.76 -3.48 -6.33
C GLU A 347 -1.35 -3.14 -4.95
N ARG A 348 -2.63 -3.46 -4.74
CA ARG A 348 -3.28 -3.32 -3.42
C ARG A 348 -2.96 -4.52 -2.53
N LEU A 349 -2.52 -4.27 -1.30
CA LEU A 349 -2.21 -5.33 -0.34
C LEU A 349 -3.47 -5.98 0.23
N PHE A 350 -4.44 -5.20 0.72
CA PHE A 350 -5.58 -5.69 1.50
C PHE A 350 -6.90 -5.57 0.75
N ALA A 351 -7.07 -6.34 -0.34
CA ALA A 351 -8.28 -6.33 -1.15
C ALA A 351 -9.39 -7.21 -0.54
N GLN A 352 -9.03 -8.35 0.05
CA GLN A 352 -10.00 -9.26 0.68
C GLN A 352 -10.40 -8.72 2.06
N ALA A 353 -9.43 -8.27 2.86
CA ALA A 353 -9.71 -7.67 4.16
C ALA A 353 -10.59 -6.41 4.02
N ALA A 354 -10.39 -5.60 2.97
CA ALA A 354 -11.27 -4.46 2.67
C ALA A 354 -12.74 -4.85 2.44
N ARG A 355 -12.99 -5.98 1.75
CA ARG A 355 -14.36 -6.49 1.56
C ARG A 355 -14.95 -6.96 2.88
N ALA A 356 -14.17 -7.67 3.69
CA ALA A 356 -14.60 -8.10 5.03
C ALA A 356 -14.98 -6.89 5.91
N LEU A 357 -14.21 -5.80 5.86
CA LEU A 357 -14.53 -4.59 6.61
C LEU A 357 -15.85 -3.93 6.16
N LEU A 358 -16.13 -3.92 4.86
CA LEU A 358 -17.40 -3.43 4.33
C LEU A 358 -18.58 -4.29 4.80
N GLU A 359 -18.40 -5.61 4.84
CA GLU A 359 -19.41 -6.51 5.39
C GLU A 359 -19.62 -6.29 6.89
N LEU A 360 -18.55 -6.10 7.66
CA LEU A 360 -18.61 -5.80 9.10
C LEU A 360 -19.36 -4.49 9.37
N LYS A 361 -19.08 -3.44 8.59
CA LYS A 361 -19.78 -2.14 8.72
C LYS A 361 -21.31 -2.28 8.64
N ASN A 362 -21.81 -3.24 7.85
CA ASN A 362 -23.24 -3.50 7.72
C ASN A 362 -23.80 -4.39 8.83
N LYS A 363 -22.98 -5.23 9.48
CA LYS A 363 -23.40 -6.18 10.52
C LYS A 363 -23.34 -5.60 11.93
N ILE A 364 -22.43 -4.65 12.18
CA ILE A 364 -22.25 -4.00 13.49
C ILE A 364 -23.57 -3.40 14.03
N PRO A 365 -24.36 -2.63 13.25
CA PRO A 365 -25.64 -2.09 13.72
C PRO A 365 -26.61 -3.17 14.22
N ASN A 366 -26.73 -4.28 13.50
CA ASN A 366 -27.61 -5.39 13.87
C ASN A 366 -27.20 -6.02 15.21
N GLY A 367 -25.90 -6.16 15.47
CA GLY A 367 -25.40 -6.67 16.75
C GLY A 367 -25.80 -5.79 17.93
N PHE A 368 -25.79 -4.47 17.74
CA PHE A 368 -26.29 -3.53 18.75
C PHE A 368 -27.82 -3.62 18.92
N GLU A 369 -28.58 -3.77 17.83
CA GLU A 369 -30.04 -3.96 17.88
C GLU A 369 -30.43 -5.26 18.59
N GLU A 370 -29.63 -6.32 18.45
CA GLU A 370 -29.79 -7.60 19.15
C GLU A 370 -29.39 -7.55 20.65
N GLY A 371 -28.94 -6.39 21.15
CA GLY A 371 -28.55 -6.19 22.54
C GLY A 371 -27.24 -6.88 22.91
N ARG A 372 -26.40 -7.22 21.93
CA ARG A 372 -25.09 -7.83 22.19
C ARG A 372 -24.15 -6.82 22.83
N GLU A 373 -23.25 -7.33 23.67
CA GLU A 373 -22.26 -6.48 24.34
C GLU A 373 -21.28 -5.86 23.30
N PRO A 374 -21.07 -4.53 23.32
CA PRO A 374 -20.22 -3.85 22.35
C PRO A 374 -18.79 -4.38 22.24
N ALA A 375 -18.16 -4.74 23.38
CA ALA A 375 -16.82 -5.30 23.42
C ALA A 375 -16.73 -6.61 22.63
N VAL A 376 -17.71 -7.50 22.84
CA VAL A 376 -17.81 -8.79 22.14
C VAL A 376 -17.97 -8.58 20.63
N ILE A 377 -18.76 -7.59 20.20
CA ILE A 377 -18.90 -7.26 18.77
C ILE A 377 -17.56 -6.83 18.18
N LEU A 378 -16.80 -5.97 18.86
CA LEU A 378 -15.49 -5.51 18.40
C LEU A 378 -14.46 -6.64 18.38
N GLU A 379 -14.43 -7.50 19.40
CA GLU A 379 -13.52 -8.66 19.46
C GLU A 379 -13.78 -9.64 18.31
N GLU A 380 -15.04 -10.03 18.09
CA GLU A 380 -15.41 -10.94 16.99
C GLU A 380 -15.11 -10.34 15.61
N ALA A 381 -15.46 -9.06 15.41
CA ALA A 381 -15.17 -8.33 14.18
C ALA A 381 -13.66 -8.26 13.93
N SER A 382 -12.88 -7.98 14.98
CA SER A 382 -11.42 -7.92 14.92
C SER A 382 -10.82 -9.28 14.59
N LEU A 383 -11.24 -10.35 15.27
CA LEU A 383 -10.75 -11.70 15.05
C LEU A 383 -11.00 -12.16 13.60
N MET A 384 -12.23 -12.01 13.09
CA MET A 384 -12.58 -12.36 11.71
C MET A 384 -11.74 -11.58 10.70
N TYR A 385 -11.62 -10.27 10.89
CA TYR A 385 -10.89 -9.41 9.99
C TYR A 385 -9.39 -9.74 9.96
N TRP A 386 -8.76 -9.91 11.13
CA TRP A 386 -7.31 -10.16 11.21
C TRP A 386 -6.92 -11.52 10.64
N GLN A 387 -7.77 -12.54 10.76
CA GLN A 387 -7.54 -13.83 10.09
C GLN A 387 -7.39 -13.65 8.57
N ILE A 388 -8.28 -12.87 7.96
CA ILE A 388 -8.25 -12.58 6.51
C ILE A 388 -7.04 -11.70 6.17
N ALA A 389 -6.79 -10.64 6.94
CA ALA A 389 -5.70 -9.71 6.69
C ALA A 389 -4.32 -10.39 6.81
N VAL A 390 -4.13 -11.28 7.79
CA VAL A 390 -2.90 -12.06 7.97
C VAL A 390 -2.68 -13.01 6.79
N ALA A 391 -3.71 -13.76 6.39
CA ALA A 391 -3.60 -14.68 5.26
C ALA A 391 -3.24 -13.95 3.96
N GLU A 392 -3.92 -12.85 3.68
CA GLU A 392 -3.67 -12.01 2.49
C GLU A 392 -2.27 -11.37 2.54
N PHE A 393 -1.84 -10.89 3.71
CA PHE A 393 -0.50 -10.36 3.92
C PHE A 393 0.58 -11.42 3.65
N GLU A 394 0.48 -12.59 4.27
CA GLU A 394 1.48 -13.65 4.11
C GLU A 394 1.59 -14.14 2.66
N GLU A 395 0.45 -14.31 1.97
CA GLU A 395 0.40 -14.70 0.56
C GLU A 395 1.14 -13.68 -0.32
N LYS A 396 0.72 -12.41 -0.26
CA LYS A 396 1.24 -11.35 -1.14
C LYS A 396 2.68 -10.96 -0.83
N ILE A 397 3.08 -10.96 0.45
CA ILE A 397 4.46 -10.68 0.86
C ILE A 397 5.39 -11.81 0.41
N LYS A 398 4.92 -13.06 0.42
CA LYS A 398 5.67 -14.20 -0.12
C LYS A 398 5.79 -14.14 -1.64
N GLU A 399 4.69 -13.88 -2.34
CA GLU A 399 4.66 -13.74 -3.80
C GLU A 399 5.63 -12.65 -4.29
N LYS A 400 5.58 -11.46 -3.67
CA LYS A 400 6.40 -10.31 -4.05
C LYS A 400 7.74 -10.22 -3.30
N ALA A 401 8.17 -11.29 -2.63
CA ALA A 401 9.34 -11.25 -1.75
C ALA A 401 10.63 -10.78 -2.45
N LYS A 402 10.84 -11.18 -3.71
CA LYS A 402 12.01 -10.77 -4.50
C LYS A 402 12.01 -9.25 -4.73
N THR A 403 10.89 -8.70 -5.21
CA THR A 403 10.68 -7.27 -5.46
C THR A 403 10.84 -6.45 -4.18
N LEU A 404 10.18 -6.87 -3.09
CA LEU A 404 10.22 -6.19 -1.80
C LEU A 404 11.60 -6.22 -1.13
N LYS A 405 12.42 -7.25 -1.38
CA LYS A 405 13.80 -7.33 -0.89
C LYS A 405 14.76 -6.49 -1.71
N TYR A 406 14.45 -6.26 -2.99
CA TYR A 406 15.28 -5.47 -3.90
C TYR A 406 15.27 -3.97 -3.55
N ILE A 407 14.13 -3.46 -3.07
CA ILE A 407 14.00 -2.10 -2.56
C ILE A 407 14.46 -2.07 -1.10
N SER A 408 15.40 -1.17 -0.82
CA SER A 408 15.93 -0.94 0.53
C SER A 408 16.09 0.55 0.76
N LEU A 409 15.92 0.95 2.02
CA LEU A 409 15.95 2.32 2.46
C LEU A 409 16.89 2.49 3.64
N ILE A 410 17.37 3.71 3.79
CA ILE A 410 18.07 4.16 4.99
C ILE A 410 17.00 4.77 5.91
N VAL A 411 16.93 4.26 7.14
CA VAL A 411 15.99 4.74 8.14
C VAL A 411 16.56 6.01 8.78
N SER A 412 15.76 7.08 8.85
CA SER A 412 16.17 8.31 9.53
C SER A 412 16.31 8.09 11.05
N ASN A 413 16.94 9.04 11.75
CA ASN A 413 17.12 8.92 13.20
C ASN A 413 15.79 8.91 13.97
N ASP A 414 14.81 9.73 13.58
CA ASP A 414 13.53 9.81 14.27
C ASP A 414 12.67 8.57 13.99
N SER A 415 12.68 8.10 12.73
CA SER A 415 12.08 6.83 12.36
C SER A 415 12.71 5.64 13.07
N LYS A 416 14.04 5.64 13.23
CA LYS A 416 14.75 4.62 14.02
C LYS A 416 14.30 4.64 15.48
N LYS A 417 14.24 5.80 16.12
CA LYS A 417 13.76 5.94 17.52
C LYS A 417 12.34 5.40 17.67
N MET A 418 11.43 5.79 16.78
CA MET A 418 10.05 5.30 16.76
C MET A 418 10.02 3.78 16.63
N LEU A 419 10.61 3.23 15.57
CA LEU A 419 10.60 1.78 15.31
C LEU A 419 11.22 1.00 16.46
N THR A 420 12.36 1.43 17.01
CA THR A 420 12.99 0.74 18.15
C THR A 420 12.09 0.73 19.38
N ALA A 421 11.42 1.85 19.70
CA ALA A 421 10.50 1.92 20.83
C ALA A 421 9.30 0.98 20.65
N ASP A 422 8.66 1.00 19.48
CA ASP A 422 7.49 0.16 19.19
C ASP A 422 7.82 -1.33 19.06
N ILE A 423 8.97 -1.67 18.48
CA ILE A 423 9.49 -3.05 18.47
C ILE A 423 9.69 -3.53 19.91
N SER A 424 10.27 -2.70 20.78
CA SER A 424 10.53 -3.06 22.17
C SER A 424 9.23 -3.24 22.96
N ALA A 425 8.22 -2.39 22.72
CA ALA A 425 6.90 -2.53 23.31
C ALA A 425 6.20 -3.82 22.85
N ALA A 426 6.23 -4.12 21.55
CA ALA A 426 5.68 -5.35 21.00
C ALA A 426 6.39 -6.60 21.54
N GLN A 427 7.71 -6.57 21.70
CA GLN A 427 8.46 -7.65 22.34
C GLN A 427 8.02 -7.90 23.78
N LYS A 428 7.76 -6.85 24.57
CA LYS A 428 7.24 -7.00 25.93
C LYS A 428 5.87 -7.66 25.93
N ARG A 429 4.95 -7.24 25.05
CA ARG A 429 3.62 -7.86 24.90
C ARG A 429 3.75 -9.35 24.56
N LEU A 430 4.56 -9.72 23.57
CA LEU A 430 4.81 -11.12 23.22
C LEU A 430 5.37 -11.96 24.38
N ILE A 431 6.26 -11.38 25.20
CA ILE A 431 6.80 -12.08 26.38
C ILE A 431 5.69 -12.30 27.41
N THR A 432 4.83 -11.31 27.64
CA THR A 432 3.67 -11.43 28.53
C THR A 432 2.69 -12.49 28.02
N SER A 433 2.29 -12.47 26.75
CA SER A 433 1.40 -13.48 26.15
C SER A 433 2.00 -14.89 26.26
N ALA A 434 3.29 -15.05 25.94
CA ALA A 434 3.97 -16.34 26.09
C ALA A 434 4.01 -16.82 27.55
N LYS A 435 4.19 -15.90 28.50
CA LYS A 435 4.14 -16.22 29.93
C LYS A 435 2.74 -16.65 30.34
N ASN A 436 1.70 -15.92 29.91
CA ASN A 436 0.31 -16.25 30.20
C ASN A 436 -0.06 -17.65 29.68
N ILE A 437 0.28 -17.97 28.43
CA ILE A 437 0.05 -19.31 27.84
C ILE A 437 0.76 -20.41 28.65
N ILE A 438 2.01 -20.19 29.06
CA ILE A 438 2.79 -21.18 29.82
C ILE A 438 2.23 -21.36 31.24
N GLU A 439 1.67 -20.30 31.84
CA GLU A 439 1.13 -20.32 33.20
C GLU A 439 -0.29 -20.89 33.25
N SER A 440 -1.13 -20.62 32.24
CA SER A 440 -2.55 -21.05 32.19
C SER A 440 -2.74 -22.50 31.75
N GLN A 441 -1.81 -23.06 30.97
CA GLN A 441 -1.88 -24.44 30.49
C GLN A 441 -1.62 -25.49 31.58
N THR A 442 -2.13 -26.72 31.37
CA THR A 442 -2.13 -27.81 32.36
C THR A 442 -1.18 -28.97 32.04
N VAL A 443 -0.53 -28.97 30.87
CA VAL A 443 0.30 -30.08 30.37
C VAL A 443 1.74 -30.01 30.90
N PHE A 444 2.40 -28.87 30.76
CA PHE A 444 3.79 -28.62 31.15
C PHE A 444 3.83 -28.04 32.57
N THR A 445 3.65 -28.89 33.59
CA THR A 445 3.47 -28.45 34.98
C THR A 445 4.77 -28.15 35.73
N SER A 446 5.89 -28.77 35.35
CA SER A 446 7.18 -28.58 36.02
C SER A 446 7.72 -27.15 35.84
N ASP A 447 8.07 -26.47 36.94
CA ASP A 447 8.69 -25.14 36.91
C ASP A 447 9.96 -25.07 36.06
N LYS A 448 10.77 -26.14 36.09
CA LYS A 448 11.97 -26.24 35.25
C LYS A 448 11.61 -26.23 33.77
N LEU A 449 10.53 -26.92 33.40
CA LEU A 449 10.05 -26.99 32.02
C LEU A 449 9.40 -25.68 31.60
N LYS A 450 8.58 -25.06 32.45
CA LYS A 450 8.00 -23.73 32.22
C LYS A 450 9.08 -22.67 31.96
N LYS A 451 10.15 -22.63 32.78
CA LYS A 451 11.31 -21.74 32.57
C LYS A 451 12.06 -22.05 31.27
N SER A 452 12.19 -23.33 30.91
CA SER A 452 12.82 -23.76 29.65
C SER A 452 12.00 -23.30 28.43
N LEU A 453 10.67 -23.46 28.45
CA LEU A 453 9.79 -23.00 27.38
C LEU A 453 9.80 -21.47 27.23
N LEU A 454 9.79 -20.74 28.35
CA LEU A 454 9.81 -19.29 28.33
C LEU A 454 11.11 -18.73 27.75
N SER A 455 12.26 -19.35 28.06
CA SER A 455 13.57 -18.94 27.53
C SER A 455 13.92 -19.54 26.17
N ALA A 456 13.14 -20.50 25.67
CA ALA A 456 13.41 -21.18 24.41
C ALA A 456 13.34 -20.22 23.21
N THR A 457 14.24 -20.45 22.25
CA THR A 457 14.21 -19.81 20.95
C THR A 457 13.13 -20.45 20.06
N PHE A 458 12.73 -19.74 19.01
CA PHE A 458 11.85 -20.28 17.97
C PHE A 458 12.32 -21.65 17.46
N THR A 459 13.60 -21.78 17.13
CA THR A 459 14.17 -23.05 16.64
C THR A 459 14.01 -24.18 17.65
N LYS A 460 14.18 -23.89 18.95
CA LYS A 460 14.03 -24.90 20.00
C LYS A 460 12.58 -25.33 20.19
N ILE A 461 11.62 -24.40 20.16
CA ILE A 461 10.18 -24.73 20.21
C ILE A 461 9.77 -25.55 18.99
N ASN A 462 10.20 -25.19 17.78
CA ASN A 462 9.89 -25.95 16.57
C ASN A 462 10.51 -27.37 16.59
N GLN A 463 11.72 -27.52 17.14
CA GLN A 463 12.32 -28.83 17.38
C GLN A 463 11.46 -29.67 18.34
N LEU A 464 11.06 -29.10 19.49
CA LEU A 464 10.18 -29.78 20.45
C LEU A 464 8.86 -30.20 19.79
N LYS A 465 8.23 -29.32 19.00
CA LYS A 465 7.02 -29.63 18.24
C LYS A 465 7.22 -30.82 17.29
N THR A 466 8.36 -30.87 16.60
CA THR A 466 8.69 -31.96 15.67
C THR A 466 8.96 -33.29 16.39
N GLU A 467 9.63 -33.24 17.55
CA GLU A 467 9.87 -34.40 18.42
C GLU A 467 8.55 -34.96 18.98
N PHE A 468 7.58 -34.10 19.31
CA PHE A 468 6.22 -34.50 19.70
C PHE A 468 5.45 -35.15 18.55
N LYS A 469 5.48 -34.57 17.35
CA LYS A 469 4.80 -35.14 16.17
C LYS A 469 5.37 -36.49 15.75
N SER A 470 6.65 -36.73 15.99
CA SER A 470 7.33 -37.98 15.60
C SER A 470 7.30 -39.09 16.66
N ASN A 471 6.56 -38.93 17.77
CA ASN A 471 6.54 -39.84 18.93
C ASN A 471 7.95 -40.14 19.51
N LYS A 472 8.94 -39.30 19.22
CA LYS A 472 10.30 -39.39 19.78
C LYS A 472 10.43 -38.67 21.12
N ALA A 473 9.43 -37.89 21.51
CA ALA A 473 9.37 -37.21 22.79
C ALA A 473 9.36 -38.23 23.94
N THR A 474 10.22 -38.02 24.93
CA THR A 474 10.42 -38.90 26.11
C THR A 474 9.28 -38.84 27.14
N LEU A 475 8.22 -38.08 26.84
CA LEU A 475 7.12 -37.80 27.76
C LEU A 475 5.93 -38.73 27.45
N ASN A 476 5.61 -39.61 28.41
CA ASN A 476 4.45 -40.50 28.37
C ASN A 476 3.15 -39.71 28.63
N PHE A 477 2.67 -38.98 27.64
CA PHE A 477 1.39 -38.27 27.70
C PHE A 477 0.23 -39.10 27.18
N GLN A 478 -0.94 -38.93 27.80
CA GLN A 478 -2.22 -39.44 27.29
C GLN A 478 -2.62 -38.70 25.99
N PRO A 479 -3.49 -39.27 25.14
CA PRO A 479 -3.88 -38.65 23.87
C PRO A 479 -4.37 -37.20 23.99
N GLU A 480 -5.20 -36.89 24.98
CA GLU A 480 -5.71 -35.53 25.24
C GLU A 480 -4.59 -34.56 25.63
N GLN A 481 -3.66 -35.01 26.48
CA GLN A 481 -2.48 -34.22 26.89
C GLN A 481 -1.53 -33.98 25.71
N LYS A 482 -1.42 -34.93 24.77
CA LYS A 482 -0.64 -34.73 23.54
C LYS A 482 -1.24 -33.66 22.66
N GLU A 483 -2.57 -33.60 22.56
CA GLU A 483 -3.26 -32.59 21.77
C GLU A 483 -3.14 -31.20 22.41
N GLN A 484 -3.34 -31.10 23.73
CA GLN A 484 -3.11 -29.85 24.46
C GLN A 484 -1.64 -29.39 24.36
N ALA A 485 -0.68 -30.32 24.46
CA ALA A 485 0.74 -30.00 24.27
C ALA A 485 1.01 -29.43 22.88
N ARG A 486 0.36 -30.01 21.85
CA ARG A 486 0.49 -29.57 20.45
C ARG A 486 0.00 -28.14 20.28
N LEU A 487 -1.20 -27.82 20.80
CA LEU A 487 -1.79 -26.48 20.73
C LEU A 487 -0.90 -25.44 21.41
N VAL A 488 -0.46 -25.71 22.65
CA VAL A 488 0.46 -24.81 23.39
C VAL A 488 1.76 -24.58 22.62
N LEU A 489 2.35 -25.64 22.05
CA LEU A 489 3.59 -25.52 21.28
C LEU A 489 3.39 -24.77 19.95
N GLU A 490 2.22 -24.86 19.31
CA GLU A 490 1.89 -24.12 18.10
C GLU A 490 1.71 -22.61 18.38
N GLU A 491 1.01 -22.25 19.45
CA GLU A 491 0.90 -20.86 19.89
C GLU A 491 2.26 -20.27 20.29
N LEU A 492 3.04 -21.01 21.09
CA LEU A 492 4.38 -20.57 21.47
C LEU A 492 5.30 -20.44 20.27
N GLU A 493 5.24 -21.34 19.30
CA GLU A 493 6.00 -21.22 18.06
C GLU A 493 5.67 -19.92 17.33
N HIS A 494 4.38 -19.59 17.20
CA HIS A 494 3.92 -18.37 16.57
C HIS A 494 4.49 -17.13 17.27
N LEU A 495 4.33 -17.01 18.59
CA LEU A 495 4.85 -15.89 19.38
C LEU A 495 6.38 -15.79 19.29
N LYS A 496 7.09 -16.91 19.38
CA LYS A 496 8.56 -16.95 19.30
C LYS A 496 9.06 -16.60 17.90
N ARG A 497 8.35 -16.98 16.84
CA ARG A 497 8.66 -16.60 15.45
C ARG A 497 8.54 -15.09 15.26
N GLN A 498 7.48 -14.48 15.77
CA GLN A 498 7.30 -13.02 15.73
C GLN A 498 8.40 -12.31 16.52
N SER A 499 8.69 -12.76 17.74
CA SER A 499 9.76 -12.20 18.60
C SER A 499 11.15 -12.29 17.95
N ALA A 500 11.47 -13.41 17.29
CA ALA A 500 12.72 -13.58 16.55
C ALA A 500 12.82 -12.60 15.37
N HIS A 501 11.71 -12.36 14.66
CA HIS A 501 11.68 -11.40 13.57
C HIS A 501 11.88 -9.96 14.05
N LEU A 502 11.18 -9.56 15.12
CA LEU A 502 11.36 -8.26 15.78
C LEU A 502 12.83 -8.04 16.16
N THR A 503 13.45 -9.05 16.78
CA THR A 503 14.88 -9.02 17.15
C THR A 503 15.79 -8.84 15.94
N SER A 504 15.52 -9.55 14.82
CA SER A 504 16.33 -9.40 13.61
C SER A 504 16.31 -7.98 13.05
N VAL A 505 15.17 -7.30 13.11
CA VAL A 505 15.03 -5.94 12.61
C VAL A 505 15.68 -4.95 13.58
N LEU A 506 15.55 -5.15 14.88
CA LEU A 506 16.20 -4.32 15.89
C LEU A 506 17.74 -4.32 15.72
N ASN A 507 18.31 -5.48 15.40
CA ASN A 507 19.73 -5.58 15.06
C ASN A 507 20.11 -4.77 13.80
N LEU A 508 19.27 -4.78 12.76
CA LEU A 508 19.50 -3.96 11.55
C LEU A 508 19.45 -2.46 11.86
N LEU A 509 18.52 -2.04 12.74
CA LEU A 509 18.39 -0.65 13.17
C LEU A 509 19.59 -0.18 14.02
N ASN A 510 20.24 -1.09 14.75
CA ASN A 510 21.40 -0.75 15.58
C ASN A 510 22.69 -0.49 14.79
N ASN A 511 22.71 -0.78 13.49
CA ASN A 511 23.84 -0.42 12.62
C ASN A 511 24.06 1.10 12.54
N SER A 512 25.29 1.52 12.23
CA SER A 512 25.65 2.93 12.05
C SER A 512 24.85 3.60 10.93
N VAL A 513 24.59 2.87 9.85
CA VAL A 513 23.65 3.23 8.78
C VAL A 513 22.55 2.18 8.77
N PRO A 514 21.37 2.46 9.38
CA PRO A 514 20.29 1.49 9.50
C PRO A 514 19.61 1.28 8.15
N LYS A 515 20.11 0.29 7.40
CA LYS A 515 19.55 -0.10 6.10
C LYS A 515 18.60 -1.28 6.28
N ILE A 516 17.36 -1.12 5.82
CA ILE A 516 16.32 -2.15 5.87
C ILE A 516 15.71 -2.33 4.48
N SER A 517 15.29 -3.54 4.13
CA SER A 517 14.50 -3.76 2.90
C SER A 517 13.02 -3.53 3.17
N SER A 518 12.26 -3.15 2.14
CA SER A 518 10.80 -2.97 2.26
C SER A 518 10.12 -4.26 2.74
N TYR A 519 10.66 -5.43 2.38
CA TYR A 519 10.21 -6.73 2.90
C TYR A 519 10.28 -6.82 4.45
N HIS A 520 11.41 -6.46 5.05
CA HIS A 520 11.57 -6.53 6.51
C HIS A 520 10.78 -5.43 7.22
N LEU A 521 10.69 -4.24 6.60
CA LEU A 521 9.92 -3.12 7.11
C LEU A 521 8.42 -3.44 7.16
N LEU A 522 7.83 -3.93 6.06
CA LEU A 522 6.41 -4.28 6.02
C LEU A 522 6.06 -5.34 7.07
N LYS A 523 6.90 -6.38 7.21
CA LYS A 523 6.67 -7.44 8.19
C LYS A 523 6.80 -6.96 9.63
N VAL A 524 7.77 -6.11 9.95
CA VAL A 524 7.90 -5.59 11.32
C VAL A 524 6.73 -4.67 11.68
N MET A 525 6.32 -3.78 10.76
CA MET A 525 5.22 -2.87 10.99
C MET A 525 3.90 -3.62 11.13
N PHE A 526 3.60 -4.56 10.21
CA PHE A 526 2.39 -5.36 10.28
C PHE A 526 2.33 -6.23 11.53
N ASN A 527 3.46 -6.83 11.94
CA ASN A 527 3.51 -7.59 13.19
C ASN A 527 3.23 -6.71 14.42
N ILE A 528 3.76 -5.49 14.48
CA ILE A 528 3.50 -4.56 15.60
C ILE A 528 2.00 -4.23 15.67
N VAL A 529 1.39 -3.92 14.53
CA VAL A 529 -0.07 -3.70 14.44
C VAL A 529 -0.83 -4.93 14.94
N LEU A 530 -0.49 -6.12 14.43
CA LEU A 530 -1.17 -7.37 14.77
C LEU A 530 -1.07 -7.71 16.26
N ILE A 531 0.12 -7.57 16.85
CA ILE A 531 0.38 -7.87 18.28
C ILE A 531 -0.46 -6.99 19.21
N HIS A 532 -0.81 -5.78 18.77
CA HIS A 532 -1.60 -4.85 19.57
C HIS A 532 -3.09 -4.93 19.28
N MET A 533 -3.47 -5.07 18.01
CA MET A 533 -4.86 -4.88 17.55
C MET A 533 -5.59 -6.19 17.22
N SER A 534 -4.93 -7.34 17.27
CA SER A 534 -5.61 -8.63 17.21
C SER A 534 -5.89 -9.11 18.62
N PRO A 535 -7.16 -9.38 18.98
CA PRO A 535 -7.48 -10.08 20.21
C PRO A 535 -6.70 -11.40 20.28
N GLU A 536 -6.28 -11.79 21.49
CA GLU A 536 -5.78 -13.15 21.72
C GLU A 536 -6.94 -14.14 21.50
N PRO A 537 -6.75 -15.24 20.75
CA PRO A 537 -7.81 -16.21 20.47
C PRO A 537 -8.26 -17.01 21.70
#